data_AF-A0A0Q4RE00-F1
#
_entry.id   AF-A0A0Q4RE00-F1
#
_cell.length_a   1.000
_cell.length_b   1.000
_cell.length_c   1.000
_cell.angle_alpha   90.00
_cell.angle_beta   90.00
_cell.angle_gamma   90.00
#
_symmetry.space_group_name_H-M   'P 1'
#
loop_
_entity.id
_entity.type
_entity.pdbx_description
1 polymer ?
#
loop_
_entity_poly.entity_id
_entity_poly.type
_entity_poly.pdbx_seq_one_letter_code
_entity_poly.pdbx_strand_id
1 'polypeptide(L)'
;MNAFVKENNLKMMENVQWALKDLFADRLQSMLEAELDSELGYEKHDVKSKTTHNSRNGKTKKRVMNEYGELKISVPHDRYGEFEPISVRKHQSNVTGIEDTIIAMYAKGVSTSDIQDHLYHLYGEDVSSTMISIVTNKIVSLIKRIVESALARHLRAVVFMDAIHYIVKHDGAILKKAAYMVIGID
;
A
#
# COMPACT_ATOMS: atom_id res chain seq x y z
N MET A 1 -15.74 -5.88 6.81
CA MET A 1 -14.85 -5.39 7.89
C MET A 1 -14.97 -6.21 9.18
N ASN A 2 -16.17 -6.65 9.59
CA ASN A 2 -16.36 -7.46 10.80
C ASN A 2 -15.84 -8.91 10.73
N ALA A 3 -15.57 -9.46 9.54
CA ALA A 3 -15.00 -10.82 9.40
C ALA A 3 -13.50 -10.87 9.75
N PHE A 4 -12.71 -9.91 9.23
CA PHE A 4 -11.26 -9.87 9.39
C PHE A 4 -10.81 -9.60 10.85
N VAL A 5 -11.61 -8.84 11.60
CA VAL A 5 -11.35 -8.52 13.02
C VAL A 5 -11.65 -9.73 13.93
N LYS A 6 -12.62 -10.56 13.56
CA LYS A 6 -13.04 -11.72 14.37
C LYS A 6 -12.11 -12.91 14.20
N GLU A 7 -11.47 -13.03 13.04
CA GLU A 7 -10.60 -14.15 12.69
C GLU A 7 -9.20 -14.06 13.33
N ASN A 8 -8.73 -12.85 13.69
CA ASN A 8 -7.34 -12.61 14.08
C ASN A 8 -7.10 -12.14 15.54
N ASN A 9 -8.10 -12.24 16.42
CA ASN A 9 -8.01 -12.07 17.89
C ASN A 9 -6.87 -11.12 18.39
N LEU A 10 -6.91 -9.86 17.94
CA LEU A 10 -5.85 -8.86 18.07
C LEU A 10 -5.65 -8.35 19.51
N LYS A 11 -5.06 -9.17 20.40
CA LYS A 11 -4.81 -8.80 21.81
C LYS A 11 -3.33 -8.63 22.24
N MET A 12 -2.34 -8.72 21.35
CA MET A 12 -0.93 -8.46 21.70
C MET A 12 -0.16 -7.74 20.58
N MET A 13 0.89 -6.99 20.94
CA MET A 13 1.74 -6.23 20.01
C MET A 13 2.45 -7.13 18.96
N GLU A 14 2.79 -8.36 19.37
CA GLU A 14 3.29 -9.43 18.49
C GLU A 14 2.23 -9.87 17.46
N ASN A 15 0.94 -9.87 17.86
CA ASN A 15 -0.15 -10.18 16.94
C ASN A 15 -0.43 -9.06 15.92
N VAL A 16 0.01 -7.83 16.19
CA VAL A 16 -0.12 -6.74 15.23
C VAL A 16 0.95 -6.86 14.15
N GLN A 17 2.17 -7.23 14.52
CA GLN A 17 3.27 -7.41 13.56
C GLN A 17 3.02 -8.58 12.60
N TRP A 18 2.53 -9.72 13.10
CA TRP A 18 2.19 -10.85 12.23
C TRP A 18 1.03 -10.50 11.27
N ALA A 19 0.01 -9.80 11.76
CA ALA A 19 -1.14 -9.39 10.93
C ALA A 19 -0.72 -8.40 9.84
N LEU A 20 0.20 -7.48 10.15
CA LEU A 20 0.78 -6.56 9.17
C LEU A 20 1.61 -7.29 8.12
N LYS A 21 2.38 -8.29 8.54
CA LYS A 21 3.20 -9.13 7.67
C LYS A 21 2.35 -9.94 6.68
N ASP A 22 1.30 -10.56 7.16
CA ASP A 22 0.37 -11.34 6.33
C ASP A 22 -0.43 -10.46 5.38
N LEU A 23 -0.93 -9.32 5.86
CA LEU A 23 -1.59 -8.34 5.01
C LEU A 23 -0.66 -7.82 3.91
N PHE A 24 0.60 -7.58 4.23
CA PHE A 24 1.58 -7.15 3.25
C PHE A 24 1.86 -8.25 2.21
N ALA A 25 1.96 -9.50 2.64
CA ALA A 25 2.14 -10.64 1.74
C ALA A 25 0.97 -10.79 0.76
N ASP A 26 -0.26 -10.66 1.24
CA ASP A 26 -1.47 -10.72 0.43
C ASP A 26 -1.54 -9.58 -0.60
N ARG A 27 -1.19 -8.37 -0.19
CA ARG A 27 -1.17 -7.21 -1.09
C ARG A 27 -0.07 -7.27 -2.13
N LEU A 28 1.12 -7.69 -1.73
CA LEU A 28 2.22 -7.87 -2.67
C LEU A 28 1.90 -8.97 -3.69
N GLN A 29 1.22 -10.04 -3.30
CA GLN A 29 0.71 -11.05 -4.24
C GLN A 29 -0.35 -10.48 -5.19
N SER A 30 -1.26 -9.65 -4.68
CA SER A 30 -2.28 -9.00 -5.50
C SER A 30 -1.67 -8.06 -6.53
N MET A 31 -0.59 -7.34 -6.18
CA MET A 31 0.16 -6.50 -7.11
C MET A 31 0.79 -7.33 -8.23
N LEU A 32 1.46 -8.43 -7.88
CA LEU A 32 2.09 -9.30 -8.87
C LEU A 32 1.06 -9.94 -9.83
N GLU A 33 -0.16 -10.23 -9.35
CA GLU A 33 -1.26 -10.69 -10.21
C GLU A 33 -1.71 -9.60 -11.19
N ALA A 34 -1.82 -8.35 -10.71
CA ALA A 34 -2.20 -7.20 -11.52
C ALA A 34 -1.12 -6.82 -12.55
N GLU A 35 0.16 -6.93 -12.19
CA GLU A 35 1.27 -6.80 -13.15
C GLU A 35 1.15 -7.84 -14.26
N LEU A 36 0.86 -9.09 -13.90
CA LEU A 36 0.66 -10.15 -14.89
C LEU A 36 -0.62 -9.95 -15.72
N ASP A 37 -1.70 -9.39 -15.14
CA ASP A 37 -2.91 -9.00 -15.90
C ASP A 37 -2.56 -7.94 -16.95
N SER A 38 -1.77 -6.93 -16.57
CA SER A 38 -1.33 -5.87 -17.47
C SER A 38 -0.42 -6.39 -18.59
N GLU A 39 0.55 -7.24 -18.27
CA GLU A 39 1.50 -7.81 -19.25
C GLU A 39 0.79 -8.71 -20.26
N LEU A 40 -0.13 -9.55 -19.79
CA LEU A 40 -0.89 -10.46 -20.66
C LEU A 40 -2.02 -9.76 -21.41
N GLY A 41 -2.49 -8.62 -20.90
CA GLY A 41 -3.60 -7.84 -21.43
C GLY A 41 -4.99 -8.40 -21.08
N TYR A 42 -5.09 -9.32 -20.12
CA TYR A 42 -6.36 -9.92 -19.71
C TYR A 42 -6.33 -10.46 -18.27
N GLU A 43 -7.50 -10.46 -17.63
CA GLU A 43 -7.67 -10.92 -16.25
C GLU A 43 -7.69 -12.45 -16.10
N LYS A 44 -7.42 -12.94 -14.89
CA LYS A 44 -7.52 -14.36 -14.58
C LYS A 44 -8.92 -14.92 -14.93
N HIS A 45 -8.94 -16.00 -15.70
CA HIS A 45 -10.14 -16.66 -16.23
C HIS A 45 -10.90 -15.91 -17.34
N ASP A 46 -10.43 -14.74 -17.78
CA ASP A 46 -10.99 -14.06 -18.94
C ASP A 46 -10.32 -14.53 -20.24
N VAL A 47 -10.72 -15.71 -20.71
CA VAL A 47 -10.20 -16.29 -21.97
C VAL A 47 -10.71 -15.53 -23.20
N LYS A 48 -11.81 -14.78 -23.08
CA LYS A 48 -12.47 -14.11 -24.21
C LYS A 48 -11.72 -12.83 -24.61
N SER A 49 -11.16 -12.12 -23.65
CA SER A 49 -10.34 -10.92 -23.88
C SER A 49 -8.89 -11.24 -24.26
N LYS A 50 -8.53 -12.53 -24.33
CA LYS A 50 -7.17 -12.97 -24.64
C LYS A 50 -6.80 -12.64 -26.09
N THR A 51 -5.91 -11.68 -26.27
CA THR A 51 -5.34 -11.31 -27.57
C THR A 51 -3.93 -11.86 -27.79
N THR A 52 -3.26 -12.30 -26.71
CA THR A 52 -1.87 -12.79 -26.72
C THR A 52 -1.77 -14.32 -26.82
N HIS A 53 -0.67 -14.83 -27.37
CA HIS A 53 -0.39 -16.28 -27.40
C HIS A 53 0.04 -16.82 -26.03
N ASN A 54 0.68 -15.97 -25.22
CA ASN A 54 1.13 -16.28 -23.87
C ASN A 54 -0.06 -16.50 -22.91
N SER A 55 0.16 -17.17 -21.77
CA SER A 55 -0.90 -17.47 -20.81
C SER A 55 -0.38 -17.64 -19.39
N ARG A 56 -1.21 -17.42 -18.37
CA ARG A 56 -0.87 -17.76 -16.98
C ARG A 56 -0.53 -19.25 -16.83
N ASN A 57 0.49 -19.56 -16.02
CA ASN A 57 0.99 -20.90 -15.76
C ASN A 57 1.20 -21.17 -14.25
N GLY A 58 0.23 -20.78 -13.44
CA GLY A 58 0.26 -21.01 -11.99
C GLY A 58 1.11 -20.01 -11.22
N LYS A 59 1.63 -20.45 -10.06
CA LYS A 59 2.39 -19.61 -9.12
C LYS A 59 3.60 -20.36 -8.54
N THR A 60 4.67 -19.62 -8.30
CA THR A 60 5.90 -20.09 -7.64
C THR A 60 6.02 -19.46 -6.26
N LYS A 61 6.34 -20.27 -5.24
CA LYS A 61 6.58 -19.76 -3.89
C LYS A 61 7.93 -19.05 -3.83
N LYS A 62 7.95 -17.83 -3.28
CA LYS A 62 9.16 -17.04 -3.07
C LYS A 62 9.20 -16.53 -1.64
N ARG A 63 10.41 -16.48 -1.06
CA ARG A 63 10.65 -15.89 0.26
C ARG A 63 11.39 -14.58 0.08
N VAL A 64 10.88 -13.52 0.69
CA VAL A 64 11.40 -12.16 0.57
C VAL A 64 11.57 -11.59 1.98
N MET A 65 12.68 -10.94 2.26
CA MET A 65 12.95 -10.31 3.54
C MET A 65 12.47 -8.86 3.53
N ASN A 66 11.75 -8.46 4.58
CA ASN A 66 11.48 -7.05 4.88
C ASN A 66 11.90 -6.73 6.33
N GLU A 67 11.71 -5.49 6.76
CA GLU A 67 12.03 -5.01 8.11
C GLU A 67 11.27 -5.74 9.24
N TYR A 68 10.14 -6.39 8.92
CA TYR A 68 9.34 -7.21 9.84
C TYR A 68 9.66 -8.72 9.73
N GLY A 69 10.68 -9.10 8.95
CA GLY A 69 11.19 -10.46 8.80
C GLY A 69 10.78 -11.15 7.48
N GLU A 70 10.87 -12.49 7.46
CA GLU A 70 10.72 -13.26 6.21
C GLU A 70 9.25 -13.35 5.75
N LEU A 71 8.91 -12.71 4.64
CA LEU A 71 7.64 -12.81 3.95
C LEU A 71 7.60 -14.03 3.02
N LYS A 72 6.48 -14.77 3.03
CA LYS A 72 6.22 -15.86 2.09
C LYS A 72 5.17 -15.40 1.07
N ILE A 73 5.56 -15.31 -0.19
CA ILE A 73 4.68 -14.87 -1.28
C ILE A 73 4.55 -15.95 -2.36
N SER A 74 3.43 -15.93 -3.08
CA SER A 74 3.20 -16.75 -4.26
C SER A 74 3.21 -15.86 -5.50
N VAL A 75 4.30 -15.92 -6.25
CA VAL A 75 4.52 -15.10 -7.45
C VAL A 75 3.88 -15.80 -8.66
N PRO A 76 2.94 -15.16 -9.37
CA PRO A 76 2.35 -15.73 -10.57
C PRO A 76 3.40 -15.79 -11.71
N HIS A 77 3.22 -16.70 -12.65
CA HIS A 77 4.09 -16.83 -13.82
C HIS A 77 3.24 -16.98 -15.08
N ASP A 78 3.81 -16.52 -16.19
CA ASP A 78 3.34 -16.80 -17.53
C ASP A 78 3.91 -18.13 -18.06
N ARG A 79 3.42 -18.59 -19.21
CA ARG A 79 3.76 -19.90 -19.78
C ARG A 79 5.07 -19.86 -20.55
N TYR A 80 5.41 -18.71 -21.12
CA TYR A 80 6.65 -18.53 -21.87
C TYR A 80 7.81 -18.05 -20.99
N GLY A 81 7.55 -17.63 -19.74
CA GLY A 81 8.58 -17.17 -18.81
C GLY A 81 9.06 -15.74 -19.10
N GLU A 82 8.32 -15.02 -19.93
CA GLU A 82 8.61 -13.66 -20.39
C GLU A 82 8.24 -12.61 -19.34
N PHE A 83 7.38 -12.96 -18.38
CA PHE A 83 6.95 -12.04 -17.32
C PHE A 83 8.13 -11.64 -16.42
N GLU A 84 8.45 -10.35 -16.38
CA GLU A 84 9.43 -9.75 -15.46
C GLU A 84 8.71 -8.85 -14.44
N PRO A 85 8.39 -9.37 -13.23
CA PRO A 85 7.69 -8.60 -12.21
C PRO A 85 8.52 -7.41 -11.74
N ILE A 86 7.87 -6.26 -11.58
CA ILE A 86 8.51 -5.01 -11.18
C ILE A 86 8.51 -4.89 -9.65
N SER A 87 7.39 -5.20 -9.00
CA SER A 87 7.23 -5.09 -7.55
C SER A 87 8.22 -5.96 -6.76
N VAL A 88 8.52 -7.16 -7.27
CA VAL A 88 9.55 -8.06 -6.71
C VAL A 88 10.21 -8.81 -7.86
N ARG A 89 11.34 -8.29 -8.34
CA ARG A 89 12.09 -8.81 -9.49
C ARG A 89 12.49 -10.27 -9.33
N LYS A 90 12.74 -10.96 -10.45
CA LYS A 90 13.31 -12.32 -10.39
C LYS A 90 14.59 -12.32 -9.55
N HIS A 91 14.74 -13.33 -8.69
CA HIS A 91 15.86 -13.48 -7.75
C HIS A 91 16.01 -12.41 -6.63
N GLN A 92 15.24 -11.32 -6.64
CA GLN A 92 15.26 -10.33 -5.54
C GLN A 92 14.73 -10.93 -4.23
N SER A 93 15.54 -10.97 -3.18
CA SER A 93 15.19 -11.57 -1.89
C SER A 93 15.05 -10.56 -0.75
N ASN A 94 15.26 -9.26 -1.01
CA ASN A 94 15.21 -8.20 -0.02
C ASN A 94 14.45 -6.97 -0.53
N VAL A 95 13.52 -6.44 0.26
CA VAL A 95 12.71 -5.22 0.00
C VAL A 95 12.72 -4.26 1.20
N THR A 96 13.74 -4.34 2.07
CA THR A 96 13.84 -3.56 3.31
C THR A 96 14.13 -2.07 3.06
N GLY A 97 13.46 -1.16 3.78
CA GLY A 97 13.78 0.29 3.82
C GLY A 97 13.11 1.20 2.78
N ILE A 98 12.51 0.61 1.74
CA ILE A 98 11.75 1.38 0.73
C ILE A 98 10.45 1.93 1.35
N GLU A 99 9.81 1.17 2.23
CA GLU A 99 8.55 1.55 2.87
C GLU A 99 8.71 2.81 3.73
N ASP A 100 9.66 2.82 4.67
CA ASP A 100 9.93 3.97 5.55
C ASP A 100 10.27 5.24 4.76
N THR A 101 10.99 5.08 3.65
CA THR A 101 11.36 6.20 2.78
C THR A 101 10.13 6.79 2.07
N ILE A 102 9.26 5.93 1.51
CA ILE A 102 7.97 6.35 0.94
C ILE A 102 7.13 7.10 1.97
N ILE A 103 7.04 6.54 3.19
CA ILE A 103 6.28 7.11 4.30
C ILE A 103 6.80 8.50 4.67
N ALA A 104 8.12 8.63 4.84
CA ALA A 104 8.75 9.89 5.23
C ALA A 104 8.57 10.97 4.15
N MET A 105 8.65 10.60 2.87
CA MET A 105 8.45 11.55 1.76
C MET A 105 6.98 11.98 1.65
N TYR A 106 6.06 11.05 1.76
CA TYR A 106 4.63 11.35 1.76
C TYR A 106 4.25 12.26 2.95
N ALA A 107 4.79 11.99 4.13
CA ALA A 107 4.59 12.83 5.31
C ALA A 107 5.14 14.25 5.15
N LYS A 108 6.19 14.43 4.34
CA LYS A 108 6.75 15.74 3.97
C LYS A 108 5.97 16.46 2.85
N GLY A 109 4.90 15.86 2.34
CA GLY A 109 4.07 16.44 1.28
C GLY A 109 4.64 16.29 -0.13
N VAL A 110 5.59 15.36 -0.33
CA VAL A 110 6.09 15.02 -1.66
C VAL A 110 4.99 14.28 -2.42
N SER A 111 4.75 14.64 -3.68
CA SER A 111 3.72 14.00 -4.49
C SER A 111 4.06 12.54 -4.80
N THR A 112 3.07 11.69 -5.06
CA THR A 112 3.32 10.27 -5.34
C THR A 112 4.16 10.05 -6.60
N SER A 113 4.08 10.94 -7.59
CA SER A 113 4.94 10.92 -8.78
C SER A 113 6.38 11.30 -8.43
N ASP A 114 6.57 12.35 -7.62
CA ASP A 114 7.93 12.76 -7.24
C ASP A 114 8.60 11.72 -6.32
N ILE A 115 7.82 11.03 -5.48
CA ILE A 115 8.31 9.89 -4.68
C ILE A 115 8.80 8.77 -5.61
N GLN A 116 8.05 8.47 -6.67
CA GLN A 116 8.43 7.46 -7.66
C GLN A 116 9.75 7.83 -8.34
N ASP A 117 9.85 9.05 -8.87
CA ASP A 117 11.05 9.53 -9.55
C ASP A 117 12.27 9.51 -8.62
N HIS A 118 12.08 9.90 -7.35
CA HIS A 118 13.16 9.91 -6.37
C HIS A 118 13.64 8.50 -6.00
N LEU A 119 12.72 7.55 -5.85
CA LEU A 119 13.08 6.16 -5.58
C LEU A 119 13.75 5.50 -6.79
N TYR A 120 13.33 5.85 -8.00
CA TYR A 120 13.99 5.44 -9.23
C TYR A 120 15.45 5.91 -9.28
N HIS A 121 15.70 7.19 -8.96
CA HIS A 121 17.06 7.75 -8.95
C HIS A 121 17.98 7.15 -7.89
N LEU A 122 17.46 6.84 -6.70
CA LEU A 122 18.27 6.29 -5.59
C LEU A 122 18.53 4.80 -5.71
N TYR A 123 17.54 4.03 -6.16
CA TYR A 123 17.57 2.57 -6.11
C TYR A 123 17.66 1.91 -7.48
N GLY A 124 17.52 2.67 -8.58
CA GLY A 124 17.54 2.13 -9.95
C GLY A 124 16.37 1.16 -10.22
N GLU A 125 15.35 1.16 -9.35
CA GLU A 125 14.17 0.32 -9.45
C GLU A 125 12.93 1.17 -9.74
N ASP A 126 12.11 0.70 -10.68
CA ASP A 126 10.82 1.31 -10.99
C ASP A 126 9.85 0.97 -9.85
N VAL A 127 9.82 1.80 -8.81
CA VAL A 127 8.83 1.63 -7.74
C VAL A 127 7.48 2.03 -8.31
N SER A 128 6.59 1.05 -8.54
CA SER A 128 5.29 1.34 -9.15
C SER A 128 4.47 2.33 -8.31
N SER A 129 3.73 3.22 -8.98
CA SER A 129 2.79 4.14 -8.33
C SER A 129 1.78 3.40 -7.42
N THR A 130 1.47 2.16 -7.78
CA THR A 130 0.65 1.22 -6.99
C THR A 130 1.32 0.87 -5.66
N MET A 131 2.63 0.59 -5.64
CA MET A 131 3.38 0.27 -4.43
C MET A 131 3.38 1.45 -3.46
N ILE A 132 3.64 2.65 -3.97
CA ILE A 132 3.61 3.90 -3.20
C ILE A 132 2.23 4.10 -2.58
N SER A 133 1.18 3.97 -3.40
CA SER A 133 -0.21 4.10 -2.94
C SER A 133 -0.57 3.10 -1.84
N ILE A 134 -0.04 1.87 -1.91
CA ILE A 134 -0.26 0.84 -0.89
C ILE A 134 0.42 1.21 0.43
N VAL A 135 1.69 1.61 0.37
CA VAL A 135 2.45 2.01 1.56
C VAL A 135 1.81 3.24 2.22
N THR A 136 1.40 4.25 1.44
CA THR A 136 0.74 5.44 1.97
C THR A 136 -0.64 5.13 2.58
N ASN A 137 -1.40 4.21 1.98
CA ASN A 137 -2.71 3.81 2.51
C ASN A 137 -2.63 3.08 3.86
N LYS A 138 -1.52 2.38 4.16
CA LYS A 138 -1.31 1.78 5.49
C LYS A 138 -1.41 2.84 6.60
N ILE A 139 -0.82 4.02 6.37
CA ILE A 139 -0.75 5.10 7.36
C ILE A 139 -2.09 5.79 7.54
N VAL A 140 -2.92 5.92 6.49
CA VAL A 140 -4.23 6.60 6.59
C VAL A 140 -5.10 5.97 7.68
N SER A 141 -5.11 4.64 7.78
CA SER A 141 -5.85 3.92 8.81
C SER A 141 -5.32 4.19 10.24
N LEU A 142 -4.00 4.32 10.37
CA LEU A 142 -3.33 4.59 11.64
C LEU A 142 -3.54 6.05 12.08
N ILE A 143 -3.47 7.00 11.14
CA ILE A 143 -3.79 8.42 11.37
C ILE A 143 -5.21 8.55 11.89
N LYS A 144 -6.18 7.88 11.23
CA LYS A 144 -7.59 7.95 11.67
C LYS A 144 -7.77 7.52 13.12
N ARG A 145 -7.11 6.42 13.53
CA ARG A 145 -7.14 5.93 14.91
C ARG A 145 -6.49 6.92 15.89
N ILE A 146 -5.39 7.55 15.52
CA ILE A 146 -4.72 8.58 16.34
C ILE A 146 -5.64 9.79 16.53
N VAL A 147 -6.29 10.25 15.46
CA VAL A 147 -7.25 11.36 15.51
C VAL A 147 -8.43 11.03 16.41
N GLU A 148 -9.05 9.85 16.25
CA GLU A 148 -10.16 9.40 17.10
C GLU A 148 -9.75 9.30 18.58
N SER A 149 -8.55 8.76 18.87
CA SER A 149 -8.00 8.68 20.23
C SER A 149 -7.73 10.07 20.82
N ALA A 150 -7.17 10.99 20.04
CA ALA A 150 -6.90 12.35 20.49
C ALA A 150 -8.18 13.11 20.85
N LEU A 151 -9.26 12.89 20.10
CA LEU A 151 -10.57 13.50 20.35
C LEU A 151 -11.31 12.92 21.57
N ALA A 152 -11.00 11.68 21.97
CA ALA A 152 -11.63 11.02 23.12
C ALA A 152 -11.14 11.54 24.49
N ARG A 153 -10.13 12.43 24.53
CA ARG A 153 -9.62 13.01 25.78
C ARG A 153 -10.61 14.05 26.35
N HIS A 154 -11.03 13.85 27.60
CA HIS A 154 -12.17 14.55 28.21
C HIS A 154 -11.88 15.91 28.83
N LEU A 155 -10.62 16.30 29.02
CA LEU A 155 -10.25 17.61 29.60
C LEU A 155 -9.24 18.30 28.70
N ARG A 156 -9.55 19.53 28.27
CA ARG A 156 -8.65 20.46 27.58
C ARG A 156 -8.94 21.85 28.14
N ALA A 157 -7.91 22.57 28.57
CA ALA A 157 -8.09 23.90 29.16
C ALA A 157 -8.52 24.93 28.11
N VAL A 158 -7.94 24.84 26.89
CA VAL A 158 -8.24 25.73 25.76
C VAL A 158 -8.27 24.92 24.46
N VAL A 159 -9.18 25.27 23.54
CA VAL A 159 -9.30 24.64 22.21
C VAL A 159 -9.27 25.72 21.13
N PHE A 160 -8.39 25.52 20.15
CA PHE A 160 -8.33 26.32 18.92
C PHE A 160 -8.91 25.51 17.75
N MET A 161 -9.68 26.18 16.91
CA MET A 161 -10.19 25.62 15.66
C MET A 161 -9.77 26.51 14.49
N ASP A 162 -9.25 25.88 13.45
CA ASP A 162 -8.90 26.55 12.19
C ASP A 162 -9.44 25.73 11.00
N ALA A 163 -9.59 26.36 9.84
CA ALA A 163 -10.12 25.74 8.64
C ALA A 163 -9.29 26.11 7.40
N ILE A 164 -8.72 25.09 6.75
CA ILE A 164 -8.00 25.25 5.48
C ILE A 164 -8.89 24.76 4.35
N HIS A 165 -9.06 25.57 3.31
CA HIS A 165 -9.90 25.21 2.17
C HIS A 165 -9.08 24.54 1.07
N TYR A 166 -9.53 23.36 0.65
CA TYR A 166 -8.95 22.59 -0.46
C TYR A 166 -9.95 22.44 -1.60
N ILE A 167 -9.44 22.40 -2.82
CA ILE A 167 -10.21 22.05 -4.02
C ILE A 167 -10.11 20.54 -4.19
N VAL A 168 -11.23 19.84 -4.10
CA VAL A 168 -11.27 18.37 -4.13
C VAL A 168 -12.34 17.87 -5.10
N LYS A 169 -12.09 16.70 -5.70
CA LYS A 169 -13.08 15.99 -6.51
C LYS A 169 -13.97 15.16 -5.58
N HIS A 170 -15.28 15.39 -5.61
CA HIS A 170 -16.26 14.66 -4.82
C HIS A 170 -17.53 14.46 -5.65
N ASP A 171 -18.03 13.21 -5.70
CA ASP A 171 -19.21 12.82 -6.49
C ASP A 171 -19.16 13.32 -7.95
N GLY A 172 -17.97 13.27 -8.55
CA GLY A 172 -17.74 13.69 -9.94
C GLY A 172 -17.55 15.19 -10.14
N ALA A 173 -17.83 16.03 -9.14
CA ALA A 173 -17.67 17.48 -9.21
C ALA A 173 -16.39 17.96 -8.49
N ILE A 174 -15.79 19.05 -8.98
CA ILE A 174 -14.68 19.74 -8.32
C ILE A 174 -15.28 20.79 -7.39
N LEU A 175 -15.10 20.61 -6.09
CA LEU A 175 -15.71 21.44 -5.03
C LEU A 175 -14.65 21.97 -4.07
N LYS A 176 -14.87 23.18 -3.56
CA LYS A 176 -14.07 23.74 -2.46
C LYS A 176 -14.61 23.21 -1.14
N LYS A 177 -13.82 22.42 -0.40
CA LYS A 177 -14.16 21.89 0.92
C LYS A 177 -13.19 22.42 1.98
N ALA A 178 -13.68 22.63 3.19
CA ALA A 178 -12.86 23.02 4.34
C ALA A 178 -12.42 21.78 5.12
N ALA A 179 -11.12 21.68 5.39
CA ALA A 179 -10.55 20.76 6.37
C ALA A 179 -10.39 21.50 7.70
N TYR A 180 -11.08 21.03 8.73
CA TYR A 180 -11.02 21.62 10.07
C TYR A 180 -9.91 20.98 10.89
N MET A 181 -9.08 21.81 11.51
CA MET A 181 -8.06 21.39 12.46
C MET A 181 -8.48 21.84 13.86
N VAL A 182 -8.43 20.91 14.83
CA VAL A 182 -8.79 21.17 16.23
C VAL A 182 -7.59 20.89 17.11
N ILE A 183 -7.05 21.92 17.75
CA ILE A 183 -5.88 21.83 18.64
C ILE A 183 -6.31 22.10 20.07
N GLY A 184 -6.05 21.16 20.97
CA GLY A 184 -6.27 21.31 22.41
C GLY A 184 -4.96 21.57 23.13
N ILE A 185 -4.99 22.47 24.11
CA ILE A 185 -3.91 22.63 25.09
C ILE A 185 -4.36 21.95 26.40
N ASP A 186 -3.47 21.12 26.95
CA ASP A 186 -3.63 20.48 28.26
C ASP A 186 -3.37 21.49 29.39
#